data_AF-A0AAW4I745-F1
#
_entry.id   AF-A0AAW4I745-F1
#
_cell.length_a   1.000
_cell.length_b   1.000
_cell.length_c   1.000
_cell.angle_alpha   90.00
_cell.angle_beta   90.00
_cell.angle_gamma   90.00
#
_symmetry.space_group_name_H-M   'P 1'
#
loop_
_entity.id
_entity.type
_entity.pdbx_description
1 polymer ?
#
loop_
_entity_poly.entity_id
_entity_poly.type
_entity_poly.pdbx_seq_one_letter_code
_entity_poly.pdbx_strand_id
1 'polypeptide(L)'
;MSITRLVRFALLVIIAVLAALIALGTVTTSHAQTSPARGPVSAANDMPLADYLGLLQQLAPAAAEGAQVYLAAYRLQCGRRLTTAELRQAVSKEGGDPVLMGLIHATQEQDTTQRAQFIRQIRCTAGGTR
;
A
#
# COMPACT_ATOMS: atom_id res chain seq x y z
N MET A 1 -11.58 -2.11 56.01
CA MET A 1 -11.03 -3.01 54.99
C MET A 1 -10.61 -2.14 53.80
N SER A 2 -9.33 -1.80 53.72
CA SER A 2 -8.85 -0.61 52.97
C SER A 2 -9.07 -0.69 51.46
N ILE A 3 -9.68 0.37 50.90
CA ILE A 3 -9.90 0.66 49.47
C ILE A 3 -8.63 0.37 48.62
N THR A 4 -7.45 0.59 49.19
CA THR A 4 -6.14 0.29 48.59
C THR A 4 -5.94 -1.19 48.22
N ARG A 5 -6.53 -2.12 48.98
CA ARG A 5 -6.47 -3.56 48.68
C ARG A 5 -7.39 -3.91 47.50
N LEU A 6 -8.54 -3.25 47.40
CA LEU A 6 -9.51 -3.46 46.33
C LEU A 6 -8.97 -2.95 44.98
N VAL A 7 -8.33 -1.78 44.97
CA VAL A 7 -7.71 -1.21 43.76
C VAL A 7 -6.53 -2.07 43.29
N ARG A 8 -5.70 -2.58 44.21
CA ARG A 8 -4.59 -3.50 43.87
C ARG A 8 -5.10 -4.80 43.29
N PHE A 9 -6.19 -5.34 43.83
CA PHE A 9 -6.80 -6.57 43.32
C PHE A 9 -7.38 -6.37 41.92
N ALA A 10 -8.10 -5.27 41.69
CA ALA A 10 -8.63 -4.93 40.38
C ALA A 10 -7.52 -4.70 39.34
N LEU A 11 -6.44 -4.01 39.72
CA LEU A 11 -5.28 -3.78 38.85
C LEU A 11 -4.60 -5.10 38.44
N LEU A 12 -4.42 -6.02 39.40
CA LEU A 12 -3.81 -7.34 39.14
C LEU A 12 -4.68 -8.19 38.21
N VAL A 13 -6.01 -8.15 38.38
CA VAL A 13 -6.96 -8.87 37.50
C VAL A 13 -6.92 -8.29 36.08
N ILE A 14 -6.89 -6.96 35.92
CA ILE A 14 -6.79 -6.32 34.61
C ILE A 14 -5.48 -6.69 33.90
N ILE A 15 -4.35 -6.67 34.62
CA ILE A 15 -3.04 -7.07 34.06
C ILE A 15 -3.05 -8.54 33.63
N ALA A 16 -3.64 -9.43 34.43
CA ALA A 16 -3.74 -10.85 34.10
C ALA A 16 -4.61 -11.12 32.86
N VAL A 17 -5.73 -10.40 32.71
CA VAL A 17 -6.59 -10.48 31.53
C VAL A 17 -5.89 -9.93 30.29
N LEU A 18 -5.17 -8.80 30.41
CA LEU A 18 -4.40 -8.23 29.30
C LEU A 18 -3.30 -9.19 28.83
N ALA A 19 -2.58 -9.83 29.76
CA ALA A 19 -1.54 -10.79 29.44
C ALA A 19 -2.09 -12.05 28.75
N ALA A 20 -3.25 -12.54 29.16
CA ALA A 20 -3.93 -13.66 28.51
C ALA A 20 -4.38 -13.32 27.08
N LEU A 21 -4.87 -12.10 26.83
CA LEU A 21 -5.27 -11.65 25.49
C LEU A 21 -4.08 -11.52 24.52
N ILE A 22 -2.91 -11.08 25.00
CA ILE A 22 -1.71 -10.94 24.16
C ILE A 22 -1.16 -12.32 23.75
N ALA A 23 -1.27 -13.33 24.63
CA ALA A 23 -0.81 -14.69 24.36
C ALA A 23 -1.63 -15.43 23.27
N LEU A 24 -2.85 -14.98 22.97
CA LEU A 24 -3.66 -15.52 21.87
C LEU A 24 -3.32 -14.90 20.49
N GLY A 25 -2.49 -13.84 20.44
CA GLY A 25 -2.20 -13.10 19.21
C GLY A 25 -0.94 -13.54 18.43
N THR A 26 -0.11 -14.44 18.95
CA THR A 26 1.26 -14.67 18.41
C THR A 26 1.47 -15.95 17.60
N VAL A 27 0.41 -16.54 17.03
CA VAL A 27 0.55 -17.59 16.01
C VAL A 27 0.03 -17.13 14.66
N THR A 28 0.66 -16.10 14.09
CA THR A 28 0.71 -15.97 12.63
C THR A 28 1.88 -16.81 12.14
N THR A 29 1.66 -18.12 12.02
CA THR A 29 2.51 -18.96 11.19
C THR A 29 2.40 -18.42 9.77
N SER A 30 3.46 -17.73 9.34
CA SER A 30 3.65 -17.29 7.96
C SER A 30 3.69 -18.54 7.08
N HIS A 31 2.53 -18.95 6.57
CA HIS A 31 2.47 -19.93 5.50
C HIS A 31 3.02 -19.25 4.26
N ALA A 32 4.29 -19.54 3.95
CA ALA A 32 4.81 -19.39 2.60
C ALA A 32 4.01 -20.33 1.68
N GLN A 33 2.85 -19.87 1.23
CA GLN A 33 2.08 -20.46 0.14
C GLN A 33 2.87 -20.23 -1.15
N THR A 34 3.86 -21.08 -1.42
CA THR A 34 4.41 -21.20 -2.76
C THR A 34 3.44 -22.03 -3.59
N SER A 35 2.31 -21.42 -3.95
CA SER A 35 1.48 -21.96 -5.03
C SER A 35 2.23 -21.70 -6.35
N PRO A 36 2.59 -22.75 -7.12
CA PRO A 36 3.17 -22.59 -8.45
C PRO A 36 2.04 -22.25 -9.44
N ALA A 37 1.34 -21.14 -9.22
CA ALA A 37 0.27 -20.64 -10.08
C ALA A 37 0.63 -19.29 -10.73
N ARG A 38 1.89 -18.86 -10.64
CA ARG A 38 2.41 -17.73 -11.41
C ARG A 38 3.40 -18.26 -12.46
N GLY A 39 2.84 -18.85 -13.52
CA GLY A 39 3.46 -18.66 -14.83
C GLY A 39 3.58 -17.14 -15.11
N PRO A 40 4.46 -16.71 -16.02
CA PRO A 40 4.62 -15.29 -16.32
C PRO A 40 3.24 -14.66 -16.58
N VAL A 41 2.85 -13.71 -15.74
CA VAL A 41 1.55 -13.02 -15.82
C VAL A 41 1.61 -12.00 -16.97
N SER A 42 1.87 -12.48 -18.18
CA SER A 42 2.00 -11.63 -19.38
C SER A 42 0.66 -11.02 -19.78
N ALA A 43 -0.44 -11.76 -19.63
CA ALA A 43 -1.78 -11.32 -20.03
C ALA A 43 -2.21 -10.01 -19.34
N ALA A 44 -1.76 -9.77 -18.10
CA ALA A 44 -2.05 -8.51 -17.43
C ALA A 44 -1.19 -7.36 -18.01
N ASN A 45 0.07 -7.60 -18.40
CA ASN A 45 0.96 -6.57 -18.97
C ASN A 45 0.43 -6.01 -20.29
N ASP A 46 -0.30 -6.84 -21.05
CA ASP A 46 -0.89 -6.47 -22.34
C ASP A 46 -2.21 -5.68 -22.20
N MET A 47 -2.72 -5.53 -20.98
CA MET A 47 -3.96 -4.77 -20.73
C MET A 47 -3.73 -3.27 -20.98
N PRO A 48 -4.65 -2.57 -21.70
CA PRO A 48 -4.62 -1.13 -21.80
C PRO A 48 -4.62 -0.47 -20.42
N LEU A 49 -3.82 0.60 -20.29
CA LEU A 49 -3.64 1.30 -19.01
C LEU A 49 -4.97 1.80 -18.43
N ALA A 50 -5.88 2.27 -19.30
CA ALA A 50 -7.20 2.75 -18.90
C ALA A 50 -8.05 1.64 -18.26
N ASP A 51 -8.04 0.44 -18.83
CA ASP A 51 -8.81 -0.68 -18.30
C ASP A 51 -8.22 -1.18 -16.97
N TYR A 52 -6.89 -1.19 -16.85
CA TYR A 52 -6.22 -1.49 -15.58
C TYR A 52 -6.63 -0.50 -14.48
N LEU A 53 -6.67 0.80 -14.78
CA LEU A 53 -7.14 1.81 -13.83
C LEU A 53 -8.65 1.67 -13.53
N GLY A 54 -9.46 1.26 -14.50
CA GLY A 54 -10.87 0.97 -14.31
C GLY A 54 -11.11 -0.17 -13.31
N LEU A 55 -10.32 -1.24 -13.41
CA LEU A 55 -10.33 -2.32 -12.41
C LEU A 55 -9.84 -1.82 -11.04
N LEU A 56 -8.78 -1.02 -11.03
CA LEU A 56 -8.26 -0.45 -9.79
C LEU A 56 -9.30 0.45 -9.11
N GLN A 57 -10.10 1.19 -9.88
CA GLN A 57 -11.18 2.03 -9.35
C GLN A 57 -12.27 1.22 -8.64
N GLN A 58 -12.59 0.04 -9.15
CA GLN A 58 -13.60 -0.84 -8.54
C GLN A 58 -13.10 -1.48 -7.24
N LEU A 59 -11.81 -1.78 -7.16
CA LEU A 59 -11.22 -2.52 -6.03
C LEU A 59 -10.66 -1.61 -4.94
N ALA A 60 -10.02 -0.51 -5.34
CA ALA A 60 -9.34 0.43 -4.47
C ALA A 60 -9.38 1.84 -5.08
N PRO A 61 -10.49 2.59 -4.88
CA PRO A 61 -10.68 3.91 -5.47
C PRO A 61 -9.53 4.89 -5.21
N ALA A 62 -9.05 4.97 -3.97
CA ALA A 62 -7.92 5.83 -3.61
C ALA A 62 -6.62 5.43 -4.34
N ALA A 63 -6.42 4.13 -4.60
CA ALA A 63 -5.26 3.65 -5.36
C ALA A 63 -5.35 4.07 -6.83
N ALA A 64 -6.53 4.01 -7.43
CA ALA A 64 -6.77 4.46 -8.80
C ALA A 64 -6.52 5.96 -8.95
N GLU A 65 -7.06 6.78 -8.04
CA GLU A 65 -6.83 8.22 -8.06
C GLU A 65 -5.35 8.58 -7.82
N GLY A 66 -4.71 7.96 -6.82
CA GLY A 66 -3.28 8.15 -6.57
C GLY A 66 -2.41 7.75 -7.76
N ALA A 67 -2.73 6.64 -8.44
CA ALA A 67 -2.06 6.21 -9.66
C ALA A 67 -2.26 7.18 -10.83
N GLN A 68 -3.46 7.74 -11.00
CA GLN A 68 -3.72 8.76 -12.02
C GLN A 68 -2.89 10.02 -11.79
N VAL A 69 -2.79 10.48 -10.54
CA VAL A 69 -1.95 11.63 -10.17
C VAL A 69 -0.48 11.32 -10.45
N TYR A 70 0.00 10.13 -10.07
CA TYR A 70 1.36 9.68 -10.35
C TYR A 70 1.66 9.67 -11.85
N LEU A 71 0.79 9.10 -12.68
CA LEU A 71 0.94 9.05 -14.15
C LEU A 71 0.98 10.44 -14.78
N ALA A 72 0.09 11.34 -14.35
CA ALA A 72 0.03 12.70 -14.85
C ALA A 72 1.32 13.47 -14.49
N ALA A 73 1.76 13.39 -13.24
CA ALA A 73 2.96 14.05 -12.78
C ALA A 73 4.24 13.46 -13.41
N TYR A 74 4.31 12.13 -13.56
CA TYR A 74 5.40 11.46 -14.26
C TYR A 74 5.50 11.94 -15.72
N ARG A 75 4.36 12.04 -16.42
CA ARG A 75 4.35 12.56 -17.81
C ARG A 75 4.86 13.99 -17.90
N LEU A 76 4.47 14.84 -16.96
CA LEU A 76 4.90 16.24 -16.92
C LEU A 76 6.39 16.38 -16.64
N GLN A 77 6.94 15.59 -15.71
CA GLN A 77 8.34 15.71 -15.29
C GLN A 77 9.31 14.95 -16.19
N CYS A 78 8.90 13.78 -16.68
CA CYS A 78 9.77 12.86 -17.41
C CYS A 78 9.54 12.86 -18.92
N GLY A 79 8.54 13.61 -19.42
CA GLY A 79 8.26 13.75 -20.84
C GLY A 79 7.74 12.49 -21.54
N ARG A 80 7.56 11.38 -20.82
CA ARG A 80 7.06 10.10 -21.35
C ARG A 80 5.87 9.59 -20.54
N ARG A 81 5.05 8.75 -21.16
CA ARG A 81 3.99 8.01 -20.46
C ARG A 81 4.56 6.74 -19.85
N LEU A 82 4.07 6.39 -18.66
CA LEU A 82 4.32 5.09 -18.04
C LEU A 82 3.45 4.03 -18.73
N THR A 83 3.99 2.83 -18.94
CA THR A 83 3.24 1.68 -19.43
C THR A 83 2.45 1.00 -18.31
N THR A 84 1.46 0.17 -18.64
CA THR A 84 0.73 -0.64 -17.66
C THR A 84 1.66 -1.56 -16.86
N ALA A 85 2.67 -2.15 -17.52
CA ALA A 85 3.65 -3.00 -16.88
C ALA A 85 4.51 -2.23 -15.87
N GLU A 86 4.99 -1.03 -16.25
CA GLU A 86 5.76 -0.16 -15.35
C GLU A 86 4.92 0.32 -14.17
N LEU A 87 3.65 0.67 -14.37
CA LEU A 87 2.75 1.06 -13.28
C LEU A 87 2.51 -0.11 -12.33
N ARG A 88 2.23 -1.31 -12.85
CA ARG A 88 2.04 -2.49 -12.00
C ARG A 88 3.30 -2.82 -11.24
N GLN A 89 4.46 -2.71 -11.87
CA GLN A 89 5.74 -2.89 -11.19
C GLN A 89 5.90 -1.85 -10.07
N ALA A 90 5.55 -0.59 -10.30
CA ALA A 90 5.54 0.44 -9.27
C ALA A 90 4.53 0.12 -8.14
N VAL A 91 3.40 -0.54 -8.42
CA VAL A 91 2.45 -0.95 -7.37
C VAL A 91 2.94 -2.20 -6.61
N SER A 92 3.60 -3.14 -7.29
CA SER A 92 3.88 -4.49 -6.77
C SER A 92 5.32 -4.77 -6.33
N LYS A 93 6.30 -3.93 -6.70
CA LYS A 93 7.70 -4.07 -6.22
C LYS A 93 7.69 -3.97 -4.69
N GLU A 94 8.35 -4.86 -3.95
CA GLU A 94 8.35 -4.94 -2.47
C GLU A 94 7.93 -3.64 -1.74
N GLY A 95 6.67 -3.56 -1.31
CA GLY A 95 6.08 -2.40 -0.59
C GLY A 95 5.50 -1.28 -1.46
N GLY A 96 5.61 -1.36 -2.77
CA GLY A 96 5.28 -0.34 -3.76
C GLY A 96 6.42 0.67 -3.96
N ASP A 97 6.30 1.46 -5.04
CA ASP A 97 7.03 2.71 -5.17
C ASP A 97 6.55 3.65 -4.04
N PRO A 98 7.46 4.15 -3.19
CA PRO A 98 7.08 4.89 -1.99
C PRO A 98 6.40 6.22 -2.32
N VAL A 99 6.72 6.83 -3.48
CA VAL A 99 6.07 8.05 -3.94
C VAL A 99 4.64 7.75 -4.37
N LEU A 100 4.44 6.66 -5.12
CA LEU A 100 3.11 6.19 -5.49
C LEU A 100 2.27 5.84 -4.24
N MET A 101 2.82 5.07 -3.30
CA MET A 101 2.10 4.71 -2.08
C MET A 101 1.76 5.94 -1.23
N GLY A 102 2.69 6.90 -1.13
CA GLY A 102 2.44 8.19 -0.50
C GLY A 102 1.32 8.98 -1.18
N LEU A 103 1.27 8.98 -2.51
CA LEU A 103 0.18 9.62 -3.26
C LEU A 103 -1.17 8.97 -3.02
N ILE A 104 -1.22 7.64 -2.95
CA ILE A 104 -2.45 6.89 -2.66
C ILE A 104 -2.97 7.28 -1.27
N HIS A 105 -2.08 7.32 -0.27
CA HIS A 105 -2.42 7.73 1.10
C HIS A 105 -2.89 9.19 1.16
N ALA A 106 -2.12 10.11 0.58
CA ALA A 106 -2.48 11.53 0.54
C ALA A 106 -3.80 11.77 -0.19
N THR A 107 -4.13 10.95 -1.19
CA THR A 107 -5.42 11.03 -1.90
C THR A 107 -6.56 10.50 -1.05
N GLN A 108 -6.35 9.40 -0.31
CA GLN A 108 -7.33 8.88 0.64
C GLN A 108 -7.68 9.88 1.74
N GLU A 109 -6.67 10.58 2.27
CA GLU A 109 -6.84 11.61 3.32
C GLU A 109 -7.23 12.98 2.77
N GLN A 110 -7.28 13.13 1.44
CA GLN A 110 -7.51 14.41 0.77
C GLN A 110 -6.46 15.49 1.14
N ASP A 111 -5.25 15.07 1.54
CA ASP A 111 -4.14 15.96 1.88
C ASP A 111 -3.44 16.45 0.60
N THR A 112 -3.88 17.62 0.14
CA THR A 112 -3.32 18.28 -1.04
C THR A 112 -1.87 18.72 -0.85
N THR A 113 -1.44 18.99 0.38
CA THR A 113 -0.08 19.44 0.70
C THR A 113 0.91 18.28 0.59
N GLN A 114 0.61 17.15 1.22
CA GLN A 114 1.39 15.92 1.08
C GLN A 114 1.39 15.43 -0.36
N ARG A 115 0.24 15.49 -1.05
CA ARG A 115 0.16 15.14 -2.47
C ARG A 115 1.16 15.96 -3.30
N ALA A 116 1.25 17.27 -3.09
CA ALA A 116 2.21 18.13 -3.79
C ALA A 116 3.67 17.85 -3.39
N GLN A 117 3.93 17.39 -2.16
CA GLN A 117 5.26 16.95 -1.76
C GLN A 117 5.69 15.68 -2.49
N PHE A 118 4.82 14.66 -2.55
CA PHE A 118 5.11 13.42 -3.27
C PHE A 118 5.28 13.65 -4.78
N ILE A 119 4.45 14.50 -5.40
CA ILE A 119 4.63 14.88 -6.81
C ILE A 119 6.05 15.37 -7.09
N ARG A 120 6.65 16.18 -6.20
CA ARG A 120 8.02 16.70 -6.36
C ARG A 120 9.11 15.63 -6.19
N GLN A 121 8.79 14.49 -5.60
CA GLN A 121 9.74 13.40 -5.34
C GLN A 121 9.79 12.37 -6.48
N ILE A 122 8.92 12.49 -7.48
CA ILE A 122 8.88 11.57 -8.62
C ILE A 122 10.23 11.55 -9.33
N ARG A 123 10.73 10.33 -9.60
CA ARG A 123 12.00 10.11 -10.29
C ARG A 123 11.74 9.55 -11.68
N CYS A 124 12.40 10.14 -12.66
CA CYS A 124 12.39 9.65 -14.02
C CYS A 124 13.29 8.43 -14.14
N THR A 125 12.70 7.25 -14.12
CA THR A 125 13.42 6.04 -14.52
C THR A 125 13.76 6.17 -16.01
N ALA A 126 15.04 6.03 -16.35
CA ALA A 126 15.44 5.81 -17.74
C ALA A 126 14.76 4.52 -18.17
N GLY A 127 13.78 4.61 -19.08
CA GLY A 127 12.95 3.49 -19.49
C GLY A 127 13.83 2.28 -19.79
N GLY A 128 13.61 1.19 -19.05
CA GLY A 128 14.35 -0.04 -19.25
C GLY A 128 14.03 -0.57 -20.65
N THR A 129 14.92 -0.35 -21.60
CA THR A 129 15.07 -1.23 -22.75
C THR A 129 15.41 -2.61 -22.18
N ARG A 130 14.46 -3.54 -22.26
CA ARG A 130 14.70 -4.96 -22.07
C ARG A 130 14.30 -5.67 -23.35
#